data_AF-A0A9E7IET0-F1
#
_entry.id   AF-A0A9E7IET0-F1
#
_cell.length_a   1.000
_cell.length_b   1.000
_cell.length_c   1.000
_cell.angle_alpha   90.00
_cell.angle_beta   90.00
_cell.angle_gamma   90.00
#
_symmetry.space_group_name_H-M   'P 1'
#
loop_
_entity.id
_entity.type
_entity.pdbx_description
1 polymer ?
#
loop_
_entity_poly.entity_id
_entity_poly.type
_entity_poly.pdbx_seq_one_letter_code
_entity_poly.pdbx_strand_id
1 'polypeptide(L)'
;MLFHYDGRTSEWDEFEWSKRAIHVSARKQTKWWFAKRFLHPDIVAPYEFIFIWDEDLGVEHFDAEEYIKLVKKHGLEISQPGLEPSKDLTWQMTMRREGSEVHKETKEKHGWCSNPRLPPCAAFVEIMATVFSRDAWRCAWHMIQNDLVHGWGLDFALRRCVEGAHERIGVVDSQWIVHQGIPTLGNQGQKETGKPPWKGVQDRCRKEWKMFQDRMADAEKAYISKRW
;
A
#
# COMPACT_ATOMS: atom_id res chain seq x y z
N MET A 1 2.42 19.47 2.74
CA MET A 1 2.58 19.36 1.26
C MET A 1 1.39 18.60 0.74
N LEU A 2 0.91 18.91 -0.47
CA LEU A 2 -0.17 18.19 -1.15
C LEU A 2 0.36 17.56 -2.44
N PHE A 3 0.14 16.26 -2.61
CA PHE A 3 0.50 15.53 -3.81
C PHE A 3 -0.74 15.37 -4.68
N HIS A 4 -0.65 15.81 -5.94
CA HIS A 4 -1.78 15.81 -6.86
C HIS A 4 -1.51 14.90 -8.04
N TYR A 5 -2.48 14.06 -8.35
CA TYR A 5 -2.42 13.24 -9.55
C TYR A 5 -2.72 14.08 -10.80
N ASP A 6 -1.88 13.93 -11.80
CA ASP A 6 -2.02 14.49 -13.16
C ASP A 6 -2.45 15.96 -13.28
N GLY A 7 -1.84 16.81 -12.46
CA GLY A 7 -1.96 18.26 -12.57
C GLY A 7 -3.27 18.83 -12.04
N ARG A 8 -4.10 18.03 -11.35
CA ARG A 8 -5.34 18.52 -10.71
C ARG A 8 -5.04 19.22 -9.40
N THR A 9 -4.39 20.38 -9.46
CA THR A 9 -3.87 21.07 -8.26
C THR A 9 -4.85 21.99 -7.56
N SER A 10 -6.00 22.29 -8.18
CA SER A 10 -7.00 23.26 -7.71
C SER A 10 -8.19 22.65 -6.97
N GLU A 11 -8.28 21.32 -6.88
CA GLU A 11 -9.43 20.62 -6.26
C GLU A 11 -9.59 20.93 -4.76
N TRP A 12 -8.56 21.51 -4.12
CA TRP A 12 -8.55 21.85 -2.71
C TRP A 12 -8.60 23.36 -2.45
N ASP A 13 -8.80 24.19 -3.48
CA ASP A 13 -8.71 25.65 -3.38
C ASP A 13 -9.78 26.29 -2.47
N GLU A 14 -10.87 25.57 -2.21
CA GLU A 14 -11.91 25.98 -1.25
C GLU A 14 -11.41 26.03 0.20
N PHE A 15 -10.33 25.31 0.52
CA PHE A 15 -9.78 25.25 1.87
C PHE A 15 -8.64 26.26 2.06
N GLU A 16 -8.76 27.17 3.03
CA GLU A 16 -7.72 28.18 3.31
C GLU A 16 -6.34 27.58 3.68
N TRP A 17 -6.30 26.37 4.22
CA TRP A 17 -5.03 25.70 4.52
C TRP A 17 -4.31 25.23 3.25
N SER A 18 -5.03 24.92 2.16
CA SER A 18 -4.42 24.43 0.92
C SER A 18 -3.59 25.52 0.26
N LYS A 19 -4.07 26.77 0.27
CA LYS A 19 -3.37 27.97 -0.26
C LYS A 19 -2.00 28.22 0.38
N ARG A 20 -1.74 27.64 1.57
CA ARG A 20 -0.47 27.74 2.30
C ARG A 20 0.39 26.48 2.14
N ALA A 21 -0.13 25.42 1.52
CA ALA A 21 0.60 24.19 1.29
C ALA A 21 1.51 24.32 0.06
N ILE A 22 2.58 23.51 0.01
CA ILE A 22 3.32 23.27 -1.23
C ILE A 22 2.56 22.19 -2.01
N HIS A 23 2.12 22.53 -3.22
CA HIS A 23 1.46 21.62 -4.14
C HIS A 23 2.50 20.99 -5.07
N VAL A 24 2.51 19.66 -5.17
CA VAL A 24 3.41 18.92 -6.04
C VAL A 24 2.57 18.04 -6.95
N SER A 25 2.81 18.10 -8.25
CA SER A 25 2.19 17.20 -9.20
C SER A 25 3.20 16.70 -10.22
N ALA A 26 3.05 15.45 -10.62
CA ALA A 26 3.85 14.82 -11.66
C ALA A 26 2.93 13.99 -12.56
N ARG A 27 3.11 14.13 -13.87
CA ARG A 27 2.27 13.42 -14.85
C ARG A 27 2.53 11.92 -14.79
N LYS A 28 1.45 11.14 -14.80
CA LYS A 28 1.44 9.67 -14.83
C LYS A 28 2.21 9.03 -13.66
N GLN A 29 2.19 9.69 -12.49
CA GLN A 29 2.81 9.19 -11.27
C GLN A 29 1.73 8.92 -10.21
N THR A 30 1.94 7.88 -9.40
CA THR A 30 1.02 7.51 -8.30
C THR A 30 1.66 7.76 -6.94
N LYS A 31 0.92 7.52 -5.85
CA LYS A 31 1.38 7.65 -4.46
C LYS A 31 2.76 7.06 -4.19
N TRP A 32 3.11 5.90 -4.77
CA TRP A 32 4.40 5.25 -4.49
C TRP A 32 5.58 6.04 -5.05
N TRP A 33 5.40 6.69 -6.19
CA TRP A 33 6.40 7.58 -6.77
C TRP A 33 6.65 8.81 -5.90
N PHE A 34 5.57 9.39 -5.35
CA PHE A 34 5.65 10.50 -4.39
C PHE A 34 6.28 10.05 -3.07
N ALA A 35 5.83 8.92 -2.52
CA ALA A 35 6.34 8.39 -1.26
C ALA A 35 7.85 8.14 -1.33
N LYS A 36 8.35 7.58 -2.42
CA LYS A 36 9.79 7.38 -2.60
C LYS A 36 10.60 8.69 -2.59
N ARG A 37 10.04 9.77 -3.12
CA ARG A 37 10.75 11.06 -3.31
C ARG A 37 10.62 12.02 -2.14
N PHE A 38 9.48 12.01 -1.45
CA PHE A 38 9.14 13.04 -0.47
C PHE A 38 9.01 12.49 0.95
N LEU A 39 8.83 11.18 1.12
CA LEU A 39 8.67 10.55 2.43
C LEU A 39 9.95 9.79 2.83
N HIS A 40 11.13 10.41 2.64
CA HIS A 40 12.39 9.85 3.12
C HIS A 40 12.31 9.61 4.64
N PRO A 41 12.88 8.51 5.18
CA PRO A 41 12.75 8.17 6.60
C PRO A 41 13.15 9.30 7.55
N ASP A 42 14.18 10.06 7.20
CA ASP A 42 14.64 11.18 8.03
C ASP A 42 13.72 12.42 7.93
N ILE A 43 12.93 12.55 6.86
CA ILE A 43 11.93 13.62 6.71
C ILE A 43 10.69 13.29 7.54
N VAL A 44 10.25 12.03 7.53
CA VAL A 44 9.04 11.59 8.26
C VAL A 44 9.34 11.07 9.66
N ALA A 45 10.58 11.17 10.13
CA ALA A 45 11.01 10.74 11.47
C ALA A 45 10.17 11.31 12.64
N PRO A 46 9.57 12.52 12.56
CA PRO A 46 8.68 13.01 13.61
C PRO A 46 7.37 12.20 13.76
N TYR A 47 6.97 11.46 12.73
CA TYR A 47 5.71 10.70 12.72
C TYR A 47 5.93 9.27 13.22
N GLU A 48 5.04 8.78 14.08
CA GLU A 48 5.09 7.40 14.58
C GLU A 48 4.52 6.40 13.57
N PHE A 49 3.50 6.82 12.81
CA PHE A 49 2.86 6.04 11.76
C PHE A 49 2.75 6.83 10.46
N ILE A 50 2.86 6.14 9.33
CA ILE A 50 2.80 6.70 7.98
C ILE A 50 1.71 5.98 7.20
N PHE A 51 0.71 6.73 6.75
CA PHE A 51 -0.42 6.23 5.96
C PHE A 51 -0.11 6.41 4.47
N ILE A 52 -0.14 5.33 3.71
CA ILE A 52 0.07 5.32 2.26
C ILE A 52 -1.17 4.74 1.59
N TRP A 53 -2.14 5.61 1.32
CA TRP A 53 -3.49 5.24 0.91
C TRP A 53 -3.77 5.64 -0.54
N ASP A 54 -4.58 4.83 -1.23
CA ASP A 54 -5.15 5.21 -2.53
C ASP A 54 -6.22 6.29 -2.33
N GLU A 55 -6.51 7.01 -3.41
CA GLU A 55 -7.39 8.17 -3.44
C GLU A 55 -8.88 7.83 -3.48
N ASP A 56 -9.24 6.57 -3.70
CA ASP A 56 -10.62 6.09 -3.90
C ASP A 56 -11.16 5.30 -2.70
N LEU A 57 -10.77 5.73 -1.50
CA LEU A 57 -11.16 5.13 -0.23
C LEU A 57 -12.18 6.01 0.51
N GLY A 58 -13.37 5.46 0.78
CA GLY A 58 -14.36 6.03 1.68
C GLY A 58 -13.97 5.79 3.14
N VAL A 59 -14.02 6.84 3.95
CA VAL A 59 -13.53 6.87 5.34
C VAL A 59 -14.63 7.16 6.37
N GLU A 60 -15.90 7.02 5.98
CA GLU A 60 -17.08 7.33 6.81
C GLU A 60 -17.14 6.51 8.10
N HIS A 61 -16.48 5.35 8.12
CA HIS A 61 -16.43 4.41 9.24
C HIS A 61 -15.04 4.28 9.86
N PHE A 62 -14.14 5.22 9.55
CA PHE A 62 -12.75 5.18 9.96
C PHE A 62 -12.42 6.35 10.88
N ASP A 63 -11.94 6.04 12.08
CA ASP A 63 -11.34 6.99 13.01
C ASP A 63 -9.83 6.70 13.14
N ALA A 64 -9.01 7.69 12.75
CA ALA A 64 -7.56 7.54 12.74
C ALA A 64 -6.96 7.36 14.14
N GLU A 65 -7.54 8.00 15.16
CA GLU A 65 -7.04 7.90 16.53
C GLU A 65 -7.36 6.54 17.14
N GLU A 66 -8.60 6.06 16.98
CA GLU A 66 -9.00 4.72 17.41
C GLU A 66 -8.23 3.63 16.66
N TYR A 67 -8.01 3.81 15.36
CA TYR A 67 -7.17 2.92 14.57
C TYR A 67 -5.75 2.82 15.14
N ILE A 68 -5.10 3.95 15.40
CA ILE A 68 -3.74 3.95 15.95
C ILE A 68 -3.69 3.37 17.37
N LYS A 69 -4.72 3.58 18.21
CA LYS A 69 -4.83 2.91 19.52
C LYS A 69 -4.80 1.39 19.37
N LEU A 70 -5.54 0.84 18.39
CA LEU A 70 -5.59 -0.60 18.14
C LEU A 70 -4.29 -1.13 17.54
N VAL A 71 -3.69 -0.41 16.58
CA VAL A 71 -2.37 -0.74 16.01
C VAL A 71 -1.33 -0.87 17.12
N LYS A 72 -1.27 0.09 18.05
CA LYS A 72 -0.38 0.05 19.21
C LYS A 72 -0.72 -1.10 20.16
N LYS A 73 -2.00 -1.26 20.51
CA LYS A 73 -2.49 -2.33 21.41
C LYS A 73 -2.09 -3.73 20.92
N HIS A 74 -2.13 -3.95 19.61
CA HIS A 74 -1.88 -5.25 18.98
C HIS A 74 -0.45 -5.43 18.44
N GLY A 75 0.42 -4.45 18.64
CA GLY A 75 1.83 -4.49 18.23
C GLY A 75 2.03 -4.57 16.72
N LEU A 76 1.12 -3.96 15.94
CA LEU A 76 1.16 -4.00 14.48
C LEU A 76 2.18 -2.99 13.94
N GLU A 77 3.11 -3.48 13.10
CA GLU A 77 4.14 -2.67 12.45
C GLU A 77 3.77 -2.28 11.02
N ILE A 78 2.99 -3.12 10.35
CA ILE A 78 2.37 -2.81 9.06
C ILE A 78 0.92 -3.25 9.15
N SER A 79 0.00 -2.36 8.86
CA SER A 79 -1.42 -2.66 9.01
C SER A 79 -2.25 -2.01 7.92
N GLN A 80 -3.52 -2.38 7.85
CA GLN A 80 -4.52 -1.63 7.11
C GLN A 80 -5.85 -1.66 7.87
N PRO A 81 -6.77 -0.71 7.66
CA PRO A 81 -8.16 -0.88 8.06
C PRO A 81 -8.81 -2.06 7.32
N GLY A 82 -9.84 -2.64 7.92
CA GLY A 82 -10.67 -3.63 7.24
C GLY A 82 -11.36 -3.04 6.02
N LEU A 83 -11.48 -3.82 4.95
CA LEU A 83 -12.31 -3.44 3.81
C LEU A 83 -13.73 -3.92 4.03
N GLU A 84 -14.71 -3.07 3.70
CA GLU A 84 -16.10 -3.48 3.65
C GLU A 84 -16.27 -4.73 2.77
N PRO A 85 -16.98 -5.77 3.25
CA PRO A 85 -17.17 -6.99 2.47
C PRO A 85 -17.81 -6.73 1.11
N SER A 86 -17.10 -7.09 0.05
CA SER A 86 -17.57 -6.99 -1.34
C SER A 86 -17.14 -8.21 -2.14
N LYS A 87 -17.91 -8.56 -3.19
CA LYS A 87 -17.58 -9.64 -4.12
C LYS A 87 -16.33 -9.34 -4.95
N ASP A 88 -15.97 -8.06 -5.06
CA ASP A 88 -14.86 -7.58 -5.89
C ASP A 88 -13.52 -7.56 -5.15
N LEU A 89 -13.49 -8.00 -3.88
CA LEU A 89 -12.25 -8.11 -3.11
C LEU A 89 -11.33 -9.21 -3.70
N THR A 90 -10.11 -8.81 -4.03
CA THR A 90 -9.09 -9.73 -4.56
C THR A 90 -8.64 -10.71 -3.48
N TRP A 91 -8.34 -10.19 -2.28
CA TRP A 91 -7.76 -10.90 -1.15
C TRP A 91 -8.78 -11.05 -0.02
N GLN A 92 -8.99 -12.27 0.48
CA GLN A 92 -9.81 -12.48 1.69
C GLN A 92 -9.13 -11.92 2.94
N MET A 93 -7.80 -11.75 2.92
CA MET A 93 -7.04 -11.19 4.03
C MET A 93 -7.40 -9.73 4.32
N THR A 94 -7.88 -8.96 3.35
CA THR A 94 -8.20 -7.54 3.53
C THR A 94 -9.62 -7.31 4.03
N MET A 95 -10.47 -8.33 3.94
CA MET A 95 -11.89 -8.24 4.27
C MET A 95 -12.09 -8.12 5.78
N ARG A 96 -12.85 -7.11 6.18
CA ARG A 96 -13.23 -6.88 7.58
C ARG A 96 -13.97 -8.10 8.17
N ARG A 97 -13.70 -8.40 9.45
CA ARG A 97 -14.44 -9.38 10.26
C ARG A 97 -15.29 -8.71 11.33
N GLU A 98 -16.57 -9.01 11.34
CA GLU A 98 -17.45 -8.55 12.42
C GLU A 98 -17.10 -9.23 13.75
N GLY A 99 -17.19 -8.49 14.85
CA GLY A 99 -16.91 -8.99 16.21
C GLY A 99 -15.42 -9.17 16.56
N SER A 100 -14.51 -8.77 15.67
CA SER A 100 -13.06 -8.78 15.88
C SER A 100 -12.51 -7.36 15.95
N GLU A 101 -11.46 -7.14 16.74
CA GLU A 101 -10.68 -5.89 16.69
C GLU A 101 -9.63 -5.92 15.58
N VAL A 102 -8.92 -7.05 15.44
CA VAL A 102 -7.87 -7.25 14.44
C VAL A 102 -7.80 -8.71 14.01
N HIS A 103 -7.34 -8.96 12.79
CA HIS A 103 -6.89 -10.29 12.37
C HIS A 103 -5.58 -10.23 11.59
N LYS A 104 -4.81 -11.32 11.68
CA LYS A 104 -3.44 -11.41 11.15
C LYS A 104 -3.25 -12.57 10.17
N GLU A 105 -4.26 -13.41 10.06
CA GLU A 105 -4.31 -14.56 9.18
C GLU A 105 -5.72 -14.76 8.63
N THR A 106 -5.83 -15.41 7.47
CA THR A 106 -7.08 -15.72 6.79
C THR A 106 -7.03 -17.06 6.08
N LYS A 107 -8.20 -17.58 5.72
CA LYS A 107 -8.34 -18.69 4.78
C LYS A 107 -8.62 -18.11 3.39
N GLU A 108 -7.59 -18.12 2.53
CA GLU A 108 -7.74 -17.69 1.14
C GLU A 108 -8.39 -18.75 0.25
N LYS A 109 -8.66 -18.35 -1.00
CA LYS A 109 -9.09 -19.22 -2.09
C LYS A 109 -8.16 -20.44 -2.23
N HIS A 110 -8.73 -21.57 -2.65
CA HIS A 110 -7.98 -22.82 -2.75
C HIS A 110 -6.72 -22.66 -3.62
N GLY A 111 -5.57 -23.07 -3.11
CA GLY A 111 -4.28 -22.99 -3.79
C GLY A 111 -3.54 -21.64 -3.68
N TRP A 112 -4.12 -20.63 -3.02
CA TRP A 112 -3.49 -19.31 -2.90
C TRP A 112 -2.52 -19.21 -1.71
N CYS A 113 -2.73 -20.01 -0.67
CA CYS A 113 -1.78 -20.14 0.45
C CYS A 113 -0.72 -21.19 0.14
N SER A 114 0.50 -20.76 -0.20
CA SER A 114 1.65 -21.69 -0.24
C SER A 114 2.11 -22.09 1.17
N ASN A 115 1.97 -21.18 2.13
CA ASN A 115 2.25 -21.38 3.55
C ASN A 115 1.28 -20.52 4.36
N PRO A 116 0.67 -21.04 5.44
CA PRO A 116 -0.33 -20.30 6.22
C PRO A 116 0.24 -19.05 6.91
N ARG A 117 1.55 -19.00 7.18
CA ARG A 117 2.24 -17.87 7.82
C ARG A 117 2.83 -16.87 6.81
N LEU A 118 2.62 -17.07 5.51
CA LEU A 118 3.14 -16.22 4.46
C LEU A 118 2.00 -15.56 3.67
N PRO A 119 2.29 -14.45 2.97
CA PRO A 119 1.34 -13.85 2.06
C PRO A 119 0.81 -14.85 1.02
N PRO A 120 -0.46 -14.72 0.62
CA PRO A 120 -1.42 -13.70 1.07
C PRO A 120 -2.14 -14.05 2.39
N CYS A 121 -1.89 -15.21 2.99
CA CYS A 121 -2.74 -15.76 4.05
C CYS A 121 -2.40 -15.30 5.46
N ALA A 122 -1.19 -14.80 5.65
CA ALA A 122 -0.77 -14.03 6.82
C ALA A 122 0.37 -13.09 6.40
N ALA A 123 0.80 -12.22 7.30
CA ALA A 123 1.90 -11.29 7.02
C ALA A 123 1.66 -10.40 5.78
N PHE A 124 0.40 -10.11 5.48
CA PHE A 124 -0.03 -9.44 4.25
C PHE A 124 -1.09 -8.40 4.54
N VAL A 125 -0.94 -7.24 3.90
CA VAL A 125 -1.95 -6.20 3.73
C VAL A 125 -1.78 -5.66 2.31
N GLU A 126 -2.86 -5.20 1.69
CA GLU A 126 -2.82 -4.68 0.33
C GLU A 126 -2.26 -3.27 0.31
N ILE A 127 -1.38 -3.00 -0.67
CA ILE A 127 -0.73 -1.69 -0.87
C ILE A 127 -1.69 -0.51 -1.01
N MET A 128 -2.98 -0.76 -1.21
CA MET A 128 -4.02 0.25 -1.33
C MET A 128 -4.23 1.06 -0.05
N ALA A 129 -4.22 0.42 1.13
CA ALA A 129 -4.56 1.08 2.40
C ALA A 129 -3.51 0.83 3.49
N THR A 130 -2.24 0.68 3.11
CA THR A 130 -1.14 0.39 4.05
C THR A 130 -0.88 1.54 5.02
N VAL A 131 -0.66 1.17 6.28
CA VAL A 131 -0.12 2.01 7.35
C VAL A 131 1.14 1.34 7.87
N PHE A 132 2.21 2.11 8.00
CA PHE A 132 3.51 1.64 8.48
C PHE A 132 3.84 2.28 9.81
N SER A 133 4.44 1.53 10.73
CA SER A 133 5.26 2.13 11.79
C SER A 133 6.46 2.84 11.17
N ARG A 134 7.08 3.74 11.94
CA ARG A 134 8.30 4.43 11.54
C ARG A 134 9.42 3.48 11.10
N ASP A 135 9.63 2.39 11.84
CA ASP A 135 10.70 1.44 11.58
C ASP A 135 10.41 0.57 10.36
N ALA A 136 9.17 0.10 10.22
CA ALA A 136 8.73 -0.64 9.04
C ALA A 136 8.81 0.24 7.78
N TRP A 137 8.44 1.52 7.87
CA TRP A 137 8.56 2.47 6.77
C TRP A 137 10.01 2.69 6.36
N ARG A 138 10.95 2.76 7.31
CA ARG A 138 12.38 2.89 6.99
C ARG A 138 12.84 1.76 6.08
N CYS A 139 12.47 0.52 6.39
CA CYS A 139 12.77 -0.62 5.52
C CYS A 139 12.00 -0.56 4.19
N ALA A 140 10.68 -0.32 4.22
CA ALA A 140 9.85 -0.29 3.02
C ALA A 140 10.32 0.79 2.03
N TRP A 141 10.73 1.96 2.51
CA TRP A 141 11.28 3.03 1.69
C TRP A 141 12.55 2.62 0.94
N HIS A 142 13.44 1.84 1.57
CA HIS A 142 14.64 1.31 0.90
C HIS A 142 14.32 0.15 -0.06
N MET A 143 13.22 -0.57 0.18
CA MET A 143 12.71 -1.59 -0.73
C MET A 143 12.08 -0.97 -2.00
N ILE A 144 11.42 0.18 -1.86
CA ILE A 144 10.81 0.90 -3.00
C ILE A 144 11.90 1.46 -3.91
N GLN A 145 11.73 1.23 -5.21
CA GLN A 145 12.66 1.60 -6.25
C GLN A 145 12.32 2.97 -6.83
N ASN A 146 13.32 3.74 -7.27
CA ASN A 146 13.12 5.10 -7.77
C ASN A 146 12.27 5.16 -9.06
N ASP A 147 12.25 4.08 -9.81
CA ASP A 147 11.46 3.89 -11.04
C ASP A 147 10.10 3.22 -10.79
N LEU A 148 9.75 2.92 -9.53
CA LEU A 148 8.46 2.36 -9.18
C LEU A 148 7.36 3.42 -9.29
N VAL A 149 6.30 3.09 -10.02
CA VAL A 149 5.15 3.98 -10.20
C VAL A 149 3.93 3.41 -9.50
N HIS A 150 3.52 2.17 -9.81
CA HIS A 150 2.23 1.62 -9.34
C HIS A 150 2.35 0.79 -8.06
N GLY A 151 3.52 0.22 -7.78
CA GLY A 151 3.75 -0.56 -6.56
C GLY A 151 3.20 -2.00 -6.57
N TRP A 152 2.64 -2.49 -7.68
CA TRP A 152 2.10 -3.85 -7.76
C TRP A 152 3.10 -4.91 -7.28
N GLY A 153 2.63 -5.74 -6.34
CA GLY A 153 3.41 -6.82 -5.75
C GLY A 153 4.32 -6.43 -4.59
N LEU A 154 4.37 -5.15 -4.21
CA LEU A 154 5.10 -4.70 -3.04
C LEU A 154 4.51 -5.30 -1.75
N ASP A 155 3.19 -5.45 -1.69
CA ASP A 155 2.42 -6.14 -0.62
C ASP A 155 3.00 -7.52 -0.25
N PHE A 156 3.40 -8.33 -1.23
CA PHE A 156 4.04 -9.63 -0.99
C PHE A 156 5.43 -9.54 -0.36
N ALA A 157 6.11 -8.40 -0.51
CA ALA A 157 7.46 -8.20 -0.01
C ALA A 157 7.51 -7.47 1.34
N LEU A 158 6.46 -6.72 1.71
CA LEU A 158 6.41 -5.92 2.94
C LEU A 158 6.74 -6.72 4.22
N ARG A 159 6.39 -8.02 4.26
CA ARG A 159 6.75 -8.92 5.37
C ARG A 159 8.25 -8.94 5.70
N ARG A 160 9.12 -8.62 4.75
CA ARG A 160 10.59 -8.59 4.95
C ARG A 160 11.03 -7.43 5.84
N CYS A 161 10.18 -6.44 6.05
CA CYS A 161 10.45 -5.28 6.88
C CYS A 161 10.02 -5.43 8.34
N VAL A 162 9.52 -6.61 8.72
CA VAL A 162 9.00 -6.86 10.06
C VAL A 162 9.49 -8.22 10.54
N GLU A 163 10.20 -8.24 11.67
CA GLU A 163 10.51 -9.48 12.36
C GLU A 163 9.23 -10.08 12.96
N GLY A 164 9.04 -11.40 12.78
CA GLY A 164 7.79 -12.03 13.20
C GLY A 164 6.57 -11.57 12.41
N ALA A 165 6.72 -11.19 11.13
CA ALA A 165 5.70 -10.55 10.31
C ALA A 165 4.26 -11.11 10.42
N HIS A 166 4.08 -12.42 10.49
CA HIS A 166 2.76 -13.06 10.65
C HIS A 166 2.01 -12.68 11.95
N GLU A 167 2.72 -12.18 12.96
CA GLU A 167 2.14 -11.73 14.24
C GLU A 167 2.05 -10.20 14.33
N ARG A 168 2.69 -9.46 13.42
CA ARG A 168 2.83 -7.99 13.49
C ARG A 168 2.34 -7.27 12.25
N ILE A 169 1.85 -8.02 11.26
CA ILE A 169 1.15 -7.47 10.10
C ILE A 169 -0.29 -7.97 10.12
N GLY A 170 -1.24 -7.07 9.99
CA GLY A 170 -2.65 -7.45 10.06
C GLY A 170 -3.63 -6.34 9.73
N VAL A 171 -4.89 -6.71 9.71
CA VAL A 171 -6.03 -5.85 9.43
C VAL A 171 -6.70 -5.46 10.73
N VAL A 172 -7.03 -4.18 10.87
CA VAL A 172 -7.81 -3.65 11.99
C VAL A 172 -9.29 -3.72 11.60
N ASP A 173 -10.02 -4.68 12.15
CA ASP A 173 -11.40 -5.00 11.79
C ASP A 173 -12.42 -4.00 12.33
N SER A 174 -12.17 -3.44 13.52
CA SER A 174 -13.09 -2.50 14.15
C SER A 174 -13.01 -1.08 13.57
N GLN A 175 -12.10 -0.83 12.63
CA GLN A 175 -11.92 0.43 11.92
C GLN A 175 -11.81 0.12 10.43
N TRP A 176 -12.83 0.47 9.64
CA TRP A 176 -12.94 0.00 8.27
C TRP A 176 -13.18 1.12 7.27
N ILE A 177 -12.87 0.83 6.03
CA ILE A 177 -12.99 1.72 4.89
C ILE A 177 -13.74 1.03 3.76
N VAL A 178 -14.23 1.84 2.82
CA VAL A 178 -14.94 1.37 1.62
C VAL A 178 -14.05 1.62 0.40
N HIS A 179 -13.77 0.58 -0.39
CA HIS A 179 -13.05 0.76 -1.66
C HIS A 179 -14.05 1.13 -2.76
N GLN A 180 -13.97 2.36 -3.27
CA GLN A 180 -14.91 2.89 -4.25
C GLN A 180 -14.60 2.42 -5.68
N GLY A 181 -13.37 1.94 -5.93
CA GLY A 181 -12.95 1.40 -7.22
C GLY A 181 -12.98 2.44 -8.33
N ILE A 182 -12.56 3.67 -8.03
CA ILE A 182 -12.57 4.79 -8.97
C ILE A 182 -11.17 4.88 -9.62
N PRO A 183 -11.00 4.45 -10.88
CA PRO A 183 -9.67 4.34 -11.47
C PRO A 183 -9.17 5.70 -11.98
N THR A 184 -8.65 6.55 -11.10
CA THR A 184 -8.18 7.91 -11.44
C THR A 184 -7.06 7.91 -12.50
N LEU A 185 -6.22 6.88 -12.51
CA LEU A 185 -5.09 6.72 -13.45
C LEU A 185 -5.30 5.59 -14.49
N GLY A 186 -6.38 4.81 -14.35
CA GLY A 186 -6.59 3.59 -15.13
C GLY A 186 -6.66 3.81 -16.65
N ASN A 187 -7.02 5.00 -17.12
CA ASN A 187 -7.15 5.29 -18.56
C ASN A 187 -5.95 6.04 -19.17
N GLN A 188 -4.83 6.15 -18.47
CA GLN A 188 -3.68 6.95 -18.93
C GLN A 188 -2.63 6.19 -19.76
N GLY A 189 -2.94 4.96 -20.18
CA GLY A 189 -2.12 4.25 -21.16
C GLY A 189 -2.12 4.95 -22.52
N GLN A 190 -1.03 4.77 -23.27
CA GLN A 190 -1.03 5.19 -24.67
C GLN A 190 -2.08 4.36 -25.43
N LYS A 191 -2.89 5.02 -26.27
CA LYS A 191 -3.83 4.34 -27.16
C LYS A 191 -3.04 3.60 -28.22
N GLU A 192 -3.03 2.27 -28.16
CA GLU A 192 -2.59 1.42 -29.27
C GLU A 192 -3.82 1.03 -30.10
N THR A 193 -3.66 0.93 -31.43
CA THR A 193 -4.74 0.52 -32.32
C THR A 193 -5.30 -0.84 -31.90
N GLY A 194 -6.59 -0.88 -31.53
CA GLY A 194 -7.27 -2.10 -31.08
C GLY A 194 -7.15 -2.44 -29.59
N LYS A 195 -6.48 -1.63 -28.76
CA LYS A 195 -6.43 -1.84 -27.29
C LYS A 195 -6.91 -0.61 -26.52
N PRO A 196 -7.78 -0.79 -25.51
CA PRO A 196 -8.16 0.31 -24.65
C PRO A 196 -6.98 0.75 -23.75
N PRO A 197 -6.88 2.04 -23.40
CA PRO A 197 -5.78 2.60 -22.60
C PRO A 197 -5.45 1.86 -21.29
N TRP A 198 -6.46 1.32 -20.60
CA TRP A 198 -6.28 0.59 -19.35
C TRP A 198 -5.46 -0.69 -19.51
N LYS A 199 -5.50 -1.33 -20.68
CA LYS A 199 -4.61 -2.48 -20.94
C LYS A 199 -3.14 -2.05 -20.94
N GLY A 200 -2.85 -0.89 -21.51
CA GLY A 200 -1.49 -0.33 -21.50
C GLY A 200 -1.01 0.02 -20.08
N VAL A 201 -1.92 0.44 -19.18
CA VAL A 201 -1.58 0.62 -17.74
C VAL A 201 -1.29 -0.73 -17.11
N GLN A 202 -2.19 -1.71 -17.28
CA GLN A 202 -2.03 -3.06 -16.72
C GLN A 202 -0.72 -3.74 -17.18
N ASP A 203 -0.36 -3.62 -18.45
CA ASP A 203 0.88 -4.17 -18.98
C ASP A 203 2.12 -3.52 -18.35
N ARG A 204 2.08 -2.20 -18.08
CA ARG A 204 3.14 -1.52 -17.33
C ARG A 204 3.20 -2.00 -15.88
N CYS A 205 2.07 -2.12 -15.19
CA CYS A 205 2.04 -2.64 -13.83
C CYS A 205 2.63 -4.05 -13.74
N ARG A 206 2.29 -4.94 -14.67
CA ARG A 206 2.85 -6.29 -14.75
C ARG A 206 4.36 -6.27 -15.00
N LYS A 207 4.84 -5.39 -15.90
CA LYS A 207 6.27 -5.24 -16.17
C LYS A 207 7.02 -4.70 -14.95
N GLU A 208 6.50 -3.68 -14.28
CA GLU A 208 7.03 -3.14 -13.03
C GLU A 208 7.10 -4.23 -11.95
N TRP A 209 6.02 -4.98 -11.76
CA TRP A 209 5.99 -6.07 -10.79
C TRP A 209 7.04 -7.15 -11.09
N LYS A 210 7.16 -7.58 -12.35
CA LYS A 210 8.17 -8.56 -12.76
C LYS A 210 9.59 -8.05 -12.48
N MET A 211 9.90 -6.81 -12.83
CA MET A 211 11.20 -6.19 -12.54
C MET A 211 11.45 -6.15 -11.02
N PHE A 212 10.46 -5.76 -10.23
CA PHE A 212 10.56 -5.75 -8.77
C PHE A 212 10.89 -7.14 -8.21
N GLN A 213 10.19 -8.19 -8.68
CA GLN A 213 10.46 -9.58 -8.27
C GLN A 213 11.89 -10.01 -8.59
N ASP A 214 12.37 -9.72 -9.81
CA ASP A 214 13.73 -10.08 -10.22
C ASP A 214 14.78 -9.37 -9.35
N ARG A 215 14.61 -8.06 -9.12
CA ARG A 215 15.49 -7.28 -8.23
C ARG A 215 15.49 -7.80 -6.79
N MET A 216 14.34 -8.19 -6.26
CA MET A 216 14.24 -8.77 -4.91
C MET A 216 14.96 -10.13 -4.84
N ALA A 217 14.80 -10.99 -5.85
CA ALA A 217 15.49 -12.27 -5.92
C ALA A 217 17.01 -12.11 -6.02
N ASP A 218 17.48 -11.14 -6.80
CA ASP A 218 18.91 -10.86 -6.95
C ASP A 218 19.51 -10.26 -5.67
N ALA A 219 18.79 -9.38 -4.97
CA ALA A 219 19.20 -8.88 -3.66
C ALA A 219 19.32 -10.00 -2.63
N GLU A 220 18.40 -10.97 -2.63
CA GLU A 220 18.42 -12.14 -1.75
C GLU A 220 19.64 -13.04 -2.03
N LYS A 221 19.93 -13.32 -3.32
CA LYS A 221 21.14 -14.05 -3.72
C LYS A 221 22.42 -13.31 -3.31
N ALA A 222 22.47 -11.99 -3.52
CA ALA A 222 23.62 -11.16 -3.15
C ALA A 222 23.85 -11.12 -1.63
N TYR A 223 22.77 -11.13 -0.84
CA TYR A 223 22.87 -11.19 0.61
C TYR A 223 23.39 -12.54 1.10
N ILE A 224 22.88 -13.65 0.54
CA ILE A 224 23.32 -15.00 0.91
C ILE A 224 24.80 -15.19 0.52
N SER A 225 25.20 -14.81 -0.69
CA SER A 225 26.59 -14.95 -1.17
C SER A 225 27.62 -14.09 -0.41
N LYS A 226 27.20 -13.08 0.35
CA LYS A 226 28.10 -12.30 1.22
C LYS A 226 28.26 -12.91 2.63
N ARG A 227 27.40 -13.87 2.99
CA ARG A 227 27.41 -14.55 4.29
C ARG A 227 28.17 -15.88 4.27
N TRP A 228 28.57 -16.33 3.09
CA TRP A 228 29.35 -17.54 2.83
C TRP A 228 30.57 -17.18 2.00
#